data_AF-A0A5P9IVG9-F1
#
_entry.id   AF-A0A5P9IVG9-F1
#
_cell.length_a   1.000
_cell.length_b   1.000
_cell.length_c   1.000
_cell.angle_alpha   90.00
_cell.angle_beta   90.00
_cell.angle_gamma   90.00
#
_symmetry.space_group_name_H-M   'P 1'
#
loop_
_entity.id
_entity.type
_entity.pdbx_description
1 polymer ?
#
loop_
_entity_poly.entity_id
_entity_poly.type
_entity_poly.pdbx_seq_one_letter_code
_entity_poly.pdbx_strand_id
1 'polypeptide(L)'
;MTKSDYPMQKATQLTLLKCIIVLGLLLILSGHSLLVVDGFRQYFGMYSYMFGAMCIAIGLILSLPTKIYLTILLMRHEGHDSKL
;
A
#
# COMPACT_ATOMS: atom_id res chain seq x y z
N MET A 1 13.17 32.62 12.33
CA MET A 1 13.55 32.56 10.90
C MET A 1 12.88 31.34 10.30
N THR A 2 11.81 31.58 9.57
CA THR A 2 10.87 30.60 9.04
C THR A 2 11.60 29.70 8.05
N LYS A 3 11.70 28.41 8.38
CA LYS A 3 12.16 27.38 7.44
C LYS A 3 11.04 27.19 6.41
N SER A 4 11.01 28.15 5.50
CA SER A 4 10.48 28.16 4.14
C SER A 4 9.57 26.99 3.83
N ASP A 5 8.30 27.34 3.66
CA ASP A 5 7.21 26.64 2.97
C ASP A 5 7.64 25.99 1.64
N TYR A 6 8.44 24.92 1.69
CA TYR A 6 8.49 23.92 0.63
C TYR A 6 7.14 23.17 0.69
N PRO A 7 6.42 22.94 -0.43
CA PRO A 7 5.04 22.44 -0.41
C PRO A 7 4.89 21.13 0.39
N MET A 8 4.55 21.27 1.67
CA MET A 8 4.41 20.19 2.67
C MET A 8 3.40 19.12 2.24
N GLN A 9 2.55 19.42 1.26
CA GLN A 9 1.60 18.47 0.69
C GLN A 9 2.29 17.33 -0.09
N LYS A 10 3.34 17.60 -0.89
CA LYS A 10 3.92 16.58 -1.80
C LYS A 10 4.67 15.45 -1.07
N ALA A 11 5.56 15.80 -0.13
CA ALA A 11 6.34 14.82 0.63
C ALA A 11 5.47 14.00 1.60
N THR A 12 4.44 14.64 2.17
CA THR A 12 3.45 13.96 3.02
C THR A 12 2.65 12.93 2.23
N GLN A 13 2.15 13.29 1.05
CA GLN A 13 1.41 12.36 0.17
C GLN A 13 2.24 11.14 -0.23
N LEU A 14 3.51 11.37 -0.59
CA LEU A 14 4.48 10.30 -0.88
C LEU A 14 4.68 9.35 0.30
N THR A 15 4.79 9.90 1.51
CA THR A 15 5.02 9.12 2.73
C THR A 15 3.78 8.33 3.12
N LEU A 16 2.60 8.95 3.02
CA LEU A 16 1.30 8.32 3.23
C LEU A 16 1.08 7.16 2.25
N LEU A 17 1.43 7.37 0.98
CA LEU A 17 1.39 6.33 -0.03
C LEU A 17 2.32 5.16 0.32
N LYS A 18 3.55 5.46 0.74
CA LYS A 18 4.53 4.43 1.13
C LYS A 18 4.05 3.63 2.36
N CYS A 19 3.42 4.30 3.33
CA CYS A 19 2.76 3.64 4.45
C CYS A 19 1.62 2.73 4.00
N ILE A 20 0.77 3.18 3.07
CA ILE A 20 -0.35 2.40 2.53
C ILE A 20 0.13 1.13 1.79
N ILE A 21 1.24 1.20 1.05
CA ILE A 21 1.87 0.04 0.41
C ILE A 21 2.32 -0.99 1.44
N VAL A 22 3.06 -0.52 2.45
CA VAL A 22 3.59 -1.39 3.50
C VAL A 22 2.43 -2.02 4.27
N LEU A 23 1.40 -1.23 4.60
CA LEU A 23 0.19 -1.71 5.26
C LEU A 23 -0.56 -2.73 4.41
N GLY A 24 -0.70 -2.50 3.10
CA GLY A 24 -1.34 -3.44 2.16
C GLY A 24 -0.57 -4.75 2.00
N LEU A 25 0.77 -4.70 1.94
CA LEU A 25 1.65 -5.88 1.93
C LEU A 25 1.53 -6.68 3.23
N LEU A 26 1.53 -5.99 4.38
CA LEU A 26 1.32 -6.62 5.68
C LEU A 26 -0.08 -7.27 5.77
N LEU A 27 -1.12 -6.64 5.21
CA LEU A 27 -2.46 -7.22 5.14
C LEU A 27 -2.51 -8.49 4.27
N ILE A 28 -1.82 -8.50 3.12
CA ILE A 28 -1.74 -9.68 2.24
C ILE A 28 -1.01 -10.83 2.94
N LEU A 29 0.14 -10.55 3.56
CA LEU A 29 0.92 -11.53 4.33
C LEU A 29 0.11 -12.09 5.51
N SER A 30 -0.61 -11.23 6.23
CA SER A 30 -1.47 -11.62 7.34
C SER A 30 -2.64 -12.49 6.86
N GLY A 31 -3.32 -12.12 5.78
CA GLY A 31 -4.40 -12.91 5.18
C GLY A 31 -3.93 -14.28 4.68
N HIS A 32 -2.75 -14.34 4.06
CA HIS A 32 -2.16 -15.61 3.61
C HIS A 32 -1.76 -16.50 4.78
N SER A 33 -1.20 -15.92 5.85
CA SER A 33 -0.84 -16.65 7.07
C SER A 33 -2.09 -17.22 7.76
N LEU A 34 -3.21 -16.49 7.73
CA LEU A 34 -4.50 -16.95 8.24
C LEU A 34 -5.08 -18.13 7.45
N LEU A 35 -4.84 -18.16 6.14
CA LEU A 35 -5.25 -19.24 5.23
C LEU A 35 -4.38 -20.50 5.38
N VAL A 36 -3.09 -20.33 5.69
CA VAL A 36 -2.13 -21.44 5.81
C VAL A 36 -2.12 -22.07 7.20
N VAL A 37 -2.55 -21.32 8.23
CA VAL A 37 -2.76 -21.84 9.59
C VAL A 37 -4.02 -22.72 9.61
N ASP A 38 -3.83 -24.00 9.34
CA ASP A 38 -4.89 -25.03 9.40
C ASP A 38 -5.53 -25.12 10.81
N GLY A 39 -4.82 -24.65 11.85
CA GLY A 39 -5.26 -24.69 13.25
C GLY A 39 -6.49 -23.84 13.60
N PHE A 40 -6.86 -22.85 12.78
CA PHE A 40 -8.05 -22.01 13.02
C PHE A 40 -9.36 -22.63 12.47
N ARG A 41 -9.25 -23.70 11.67
CA ARG A 41 -10.38 -24.34 10.99
C ARG A 41 -11.37 -25.01 11.94
N GLN A 42 -10.91 -25.40 13.13
CA GLN A 42 -11.69 -26.16 14.09
C GLN A 42 -12.65 -25.32 14.96
N TYR A 43 -12.41 -24.00 15.08
CA TYR A 43 -13.26 -23.09 15.88
C TYR A 43 -14.02 -22.05 15.05
N PHE A 44 -13.48 -21.60 13.90
CA PHE A 44 -14.06 -20.49 13.12
C PHE A 44 -14.53 -20.84 11.70
N GLY A 45 -14.36 -22.10 11.26
CA GLY A 45 -14.93 -22.60 10.00
C GLY A 45 -14.64 -21.71 8.77
N MET A 46 -15.71 -21.38 8.03
CA MET A 46 -15.69 -20.71 6.71
C MET A 46 -15.26 -19.22 6.77
N TYR A 47 -15.41 -18.59 7.94
CA TYR A 47 -15.16 -17.16 8.11
C TYR A 47 -13.69 -16.77 7.89
N SER A 48 -12.76 -17.67 8.22
CA SER A 48 -11.32 -17.47 8.03
C SER A 48 -10.95 -17.30 6.55
N TYR A 49 -11.56 -18.12 5.68
CA TYR A 49 -11.38 -18.02 4.23
C TYR A 49 -11.93 -16.71 3.69
N MET A 50 -13.13 -16.32 4.13
CA MET A 50 -13.78 -15.09 3.69
C MET A 50 -12.97 -13.85 4.13
N PHE A 51 -12.51 -13.83 5.36
CA PHE A 51 -11.70 -12.73 5.91
C PHE A 51 -10.30 -12.66 5.28
N GLY A 52 -9.67 -13.82 5.04
CA GLY A 52 -8.40 -13.91 4.33
C GLY A 52 -8.51 -13.39 2.89
N ALA A 53 -9.52 -13.84 2.15
CA ALA A 53 -9.79 -13.36 0.79
C ALA A 53 -10.09 -11.85 0.75
N MET A 54 -10.85 -11.34 1.72
CA MET A 54 -11.17 -9.91 1.83
C MET A 54 -9.92 -9.07 2.13
N CYS A 55 -9.06 -9.50 3.06
CA CYS A 55 -7.79 -8.83 3.35
C CYS A 55 -6.88 -8.76 2.12
N ILE A 56 -6.75 -9.86 1.38
CA ILE A 56 -5.94 -9.91 0.16
C ILE A 56 -6.54 -8.99 -0.91
N ALA A 57 -7.86 -9.05 -1.14
CA ALA A 57 -8.54 -8.19 -2.11
C ALA A 57 -8.37 -6.69 -1.79
N ILE A 58 -8.51 -6.30 -0.52
CA ILE A 58 -8.31 -4.92 -0.07
C ILE A 58 -6.85 -4.49 -0.27
N GLY A 59 -5.88 -5.33 0.09
CA GLY A 59 -4.45 -5.05 -0.11
C GLY A 59 -4.08 -4.85 -1.59
N LEU A 60 -4.72 -5.60 -2.49
CA LEU A 60 -4.53 -5.46 -3.93
C LEU A 60 -5.19 -4.18 -4.49
N ILE A 61 -6.42 -3.87 -4.06
CA ILE A 61 -7.11 -2.62 -4.47
C ILE A 61 -6.31 -1.38 -4.06
N LEU A 62 -5.74 -1.37 -2.86
CA LEU A 62 -4.89 -0.28 -2.37
C LEU A 62 -3.57 -0.11 -3.17
N SER A 63 -3.12 -1.17 -3.85
CA SER A 63 -1.88 -1.15 -4.63
C SER A 63 -2.04 -0.51 -6.01
N LEU A 64 -3.25 -0.48 -6.58
CA LEU A 64 -3.54 0.19 -7.87
C LEU A 64 -3.28 1.71 -7.86
N PRO A 65 -3.84 2.52 -6.93
CA PRO A 65 -3.59 3.96 -6.89
C PRO A 65 -2.11 4.26 -6.60
N THR A 66 -1.43 3.35 -5.89
CA THR A 66 0.01 3.42 -5.67
C THR A 66 0.81 3.29 -6.96
N LYS A 67 0.51 2.29 -7.79
CA LYS A 67 1.18 2.08 -9.09
C LYS A 67 1.04 3.30 -9.99
N ILE A 68 -0.16 3.90 -10.04
CA ILE A 68 -0.43 5.11 -10.84
C ILE A 68 0.39 6.30 -10.32
N TYR A 69 0.47 6.48 -9.00
CA TYR A 69 1.23 7.57 -8.40
C TYR A 69 2.74 7.47 -8.71
N LEU A 70 3.31 6.26 -8.67
CA LEU A 70 4.73 6.05 -8.97
C LEU A 70 5.06 6.40 -10.42
N THR A 71 4.17 6.07 -11.36
CA THR A 71 4.31 6.45 -12.77
C THR A 71 4.32 7.96 -12.95
N ILE A 72 3.37 8.67 -12.32
CA ILE A 72 3.34 10.14 -12.38
C ILE A 72 4.59 10.74 -11.72
N LEU A 73 5.07 10.16 -10.63
CA LEU A 73 6.30 10.61 -9.96
C LEU A 73 7.54 10.42 -10.83
N LEU A 74 7.66 9.27 -11.52
CA LEU A 74 8.74 9.00 -12.48
C LEU A 74 8.74 10.00 -13.63
N MET A 75 7.59 10.24 -14.26
CA MET A 75 7.45 11.22 -15.35
C MET A 75 7.80 12.64 -14.90
N ARG A 76 7.50 12.99 -13.64
CA ARG A 76 7.90 14.28 -13.06
C ARG A 76 9.42 14.37 -12.82
N HIS A 77 10.08 13.26 -12.51
CA HIS A 77 11.52 13.22 -12.29
C HIS A 77 12.28 13.33 -13.62
N GLU A 78 11.89 12.56 -14.65
CA GLU A 78 12.50 12.62 -15.98
C GLU A 78 12.35 14.01 -16.65
N GLY A 79 11.19 14.65 -16.48
CA GLY A 79 10.94 15.98 -17.03
C GLY A 79 11.75 17.11 -16.37
N HIS A 80 12.31 16.88 -15.18
CA HIS A 80 13.15 17.85 -14.47
C HIS A 80 14.63 17.67 -14.82
N ASP A 81 15.05 16.44 -15.13
CA ASP A 81 16.43 16.10 -15.51
C ASP A 81 16.78 16.53 -16.96
N SER A 82 15.77 16.75 -17.81
CA SER A 82 15.94 17.15 -19.21
C SER A 82 16.18 18.66 -19.45
N LYS A 83 16.62 19.41 -18.42
CA LYS A 83 16.93 20.85 -18.49
C LYS A 83 18.39 21.15 -18.13
N LEU A 84 19.30 20.22 -18.42
CA LEU A 84 20.74 20.42 -18.44
C LEU A 84 21.24 20.58 -19.88
#